data_AF-A0A9P6CRX5-F1
#
_entry.id   AF-A0A9P6CRX5-F1
#
_cell.length_a   1.000
_cell.length_b   1.000
_cell.length_c   1.000
_cell.angle_alpha   90.00
_cell.angle_beta   90.00
_cell.angle_gamma   90.00
#
_symmetry.space_group_name_H-M   'P 1'
#
loop_
_entity.id
_entity.type
_entity.pdbx_description
1 polymer ?
#
loop_
_entity_poly.entity_id
_entity_poly.type
_entity_poly.pdbx_seq_one_letter_code
_entity_poly.pdbx_strand_id
1 'polypeptide(L)'
;GIHSVAIQYCGCSRAIPHHIQLLRRRLYPASQLSVKTCATFELLRLLHKMALATKSSTYDFYRCLEWLTDNTGVKPLASRYRALCRMVLQWRHLQMLKWGGIPHDIGGISAIEPGRLAVRCPSCPYPGINLHNGWEQVSEEFQFLYMVFICMDANFRLKNQLVSNYSQDPGQGIGWAYMVPRKPYEDYVLGKANDTDISTCVSFQALSKSNNKFTVGLRYSGSGITVCGRSEMIFPLGVGNLQKGERYSNMDYIFGSALQFVFVSTVLISYDIMCQWFVNLFKRIDKDWPDHIKP
;
A
#
# COMPACT_ATOMS: atom_id res chain seq x y z
N GLY A 1 15.41 13.18 -24.07
CA GLY A 1 14.51 12.11 -24.49
C GLY A 1 15.09 10.77 -24.11
N ILE A 2 14.93 9.78 -24.97
CA ILE A 2 15.47 8.42 -24.91
C ILE A 2 16.71 8.38 -25.81
N HIS A 3 17.82 7.85 -25.33
CA HIS A 3 19.09 7.87 -26.05
C HIS A 3 19.75 6.49 -26.03
N SER A 4 20.32 6.10 -27.17
CA SER A 4 21.22 4.95 -27.26
C SER A 4 22.63 5.41 -26.92
N VAL A 5 23.22 4.81 -25.89
CA VAL A 5 24.55 5.17 -25.39
C VAL A 5 25.42 3.93 -25.28
N ALA A 6 26.68 4.06 -25.68
CA ALA A 6 27.70 3.06 -25.42
C ALA A 6 28.29 3.30 -24.02
N ILE A 7 28.25 2.28 -23.16
CA ILE A 7 28.82 2.34 -21.82
C ILE A 7 29.99 1.36 -21.74
N GLN A 8 31.15 1.86 -21.36
CA GLN A 8 32.31 1.02 -21.02
C GLN A 8 32.35 0.83 -19.49
N TYR A 9 32.34 -0.43 -19.05
CA TYR A 9 32.44 -0.79 -17.64
C TYR A 9 33.92 -0.92 -17.23
N CYS A 10 34.24 -0.69 -15.95
CA CYS A 10 35.57 -1.04 -15.41
C CYS A 10 35.71 -2.55 -15.47
N GLY A 11 36.71 -3.02 -16.23
CA GLY A 11 37.19 -4.40 -16.23
C GLY A 11 38.43 -4.60 -15.34
N CYS A 12 38.71 -3.65 -14.45
CA CYS A 12 39.82 -3.71 -13.49
C CYS A 12 39.71 -4.94 -12.57
N SER A 13 40.82 -5.41 -12.00
CA SER A 13 40.82 -6.58 -11.09
C SER A 13 39.95 -6.39 -9.83
N ARG A 14 39.69 -5.13 -9.45
CA ARG A 14 38.79 -4.75 -8.35
C ARG A 14 37.42 -4.27 -8.85
N ALA A 15 37.03 -4.65 -10.07
CA ALA A 15 35.77 -4.24 -10.65
C ALA A 15 34.60 -4.74 -9.79
N ILE A 16 33.71 -3.81 -9.46
CA ILE A 16 32.43 -4.11 -8.81
C ILE A 16 31.40 -4.52 -9.86
N PRO A 17 30.29 -5.19 -9.47
CA PRO A 17 29.23 -5.56 -10.39
C PRO A 17 28.70 -4.38 -11.23
N HIS A 18 28.37 -4.63 -12.50
CA HIS A 18 27.96 -3.61 -13.47
C HIS A 18 26.81 -2.73 -12.98
N HIS A 19 25.79 -3.32 -12.35
CA HIS A 19 24.65 -2.56 -11.82
C HIS A 19 25.08 -1.56 -10.73
N ILE A 20 26.09 -1.89 -9.91
CA ILE A 20 26.64 -0.96 -8.90
C ILE A 20 27.46 0.14 -9.57
N GLN A 21 28.24 -0.18 -10.62
CA GLN A 21 28.96 0.84 -11.40
C GLN A 21 27.99 1.87 -11.97
N LEU A 22 26.86 1.43 -12.53
CA LEU A 22 25.80 2.29 -13.06
C LEU A 22 25.17 3.17 -11.97
N LEU A 23 24.81 2.58 -10.83
CA LEU A 23 24.24 3.32 -9.70
C LEU A 23 25.20 4.42 -9.20
N ARG A 24 26.50 4.14 -9.11
CA ARG A 24 27.53 5.14 -8.77
C ARG A 24 27.62 6.28 -9.79
N ARG A 25 27.20 6.04 -11.04
CA ARG A 25 27.10 7.04 -12.10
C ARG A 25 25.68 7.61 -12.26
N ARG A 26 24.80 7.42 -11.27
CA ARG A 26 23.40 7.92 -11.25
C ARG A 26 22.54 7.36 -12.40
N LEU A 27 22.91 6.19 -12.90
CA LEU A 27 22.13 5.41 -13.85
C LEU A 27 21.45 4.27 -13.09
N TYR A 28 20.13 4.35 -12.99
CA TYR A 28 19.31 3.32 -12.37
C TYR A 28 19.03 2.22 -13.40
N PRO A 29 19.47 0.98 -13.18
CA PRO A 29 19.34 -0.08 -14.17
C PRO A 29 17.95 -0.75 -14.08
N ALA A 30 17.38 -1.14 -15.22
CA ALA A 30 16.09 -1.85 -15.29
C ALA A 30 16.17 -3.36 -14.93
N SER A 31 17.39 -3.88 -14.79
CA SER A 31 17.74 -5.27 -14.48
C SER A 31 19.11 -5.31 -13.79
N GLN A 32 19.45 -6.41 -13.11
CA GLN A 32 20.69 -6.51 -12.34
C GLN A 32 21.79 -7.34 -13.03
N LEU A 33 21.40 -8.35 -13.82
CA LEU A 33 22.34 -9.30 -14.44
C LEU A 33 22.84 -8.80 -15.80
N SER A 34 21.92 -8.58 -16.75
CA SER A 34 22.23 -8.03 -18.07
C SER A 34 21.50 -6.71 -18.25
N VAL A 35 22.22 -5.60 -18.11
CA VAL A 35 21.63 -4.26 -18.16
C VAL A 35 21.65 -3.73 -19.58
N LYS A 36 20.45 -3.60 -20.19
CA LYS A 36 20.25 -3.00 -21.52
C LYS A 36 19.47 -1.70 -21.50
N THR A 37 18.95 -1.30 -20.34
CA THR A 37 18.15 -0.08 -20.19
C THR A 37 18.41 0.50 -18.81
N CYS A 38 18.66 1.81 -18.78
CA CYS A 38 18.78 2.58 -17.55
C CYS A 38 17.90 3.83 -17.63
N ALA A 39 17.50 4.34 -16.49
CA ALA A 39 16.98 5.70 -16.33
C ALA A 39 17.97 6.50 -15.49
N THR A 40 18.13 7.80 -15.77
CA THR A 40 18.91 8.66 -14.87
C THR A 40 18.14 8.88 -13.56
N PHE A 41 18.85 9.15 -12.48
CA PHE A 41 18.21 9.47 -11.19
C PHE A 41 17.36 10.73 -11.30
N GLU A 42 17.78 11.70 -12.13
CA GLU A 42 17.06 12.94 -12.40
C GLU A 42 15.71 12.64 -13.06
N LEU A 43 15.67 11.73 -14.04
CA LEU A 43 14.45 11.33 -14.72
C LEU A 43 13.48 10.66 -13.75
N LEU A 44 13.96 9.71 -12.93
CA LEU A 44 13.12 9.02 -11.95
C LEU A 44 12.61 9.98 -10.86
N ARG A 45 13.44 10.93 -10.42
CA ARG A 45 13.04 11.99 -9.48
C ARG A 45 11.96 12.89 -10.10
N LEU A 46 12.16 13.35 -11.33
CA LEU A 46 11.19 14.19 -12.03
C LEU A 46 9.86 13.46 -12.22
N LEU A 47 9.89 12.23 -12.74
CA LEU A 47 8.70 11.39 -12.90
C LEU A 47 7.97 11.18 -11.58
N HIS A 48 8.69 10.89 -10.49
CA HIS A 48 8.07 10.72 -9.17
C HIS A 48 7.37 12.02 -8.72
N LYS A 49 8.02 13.19 -8.83
CA LYS A 49 7.40 14.46 -8.43
C LYS A 49 6.24 14.87 -9.34
N MET A 50 6.35 14.66 -10.65
CA MET A 50 5.26 14.91 -11.59
C MET A 50 4.04 14.05 -11.28
N ALA A 51 4.23 12.74 -11.05
CA ALA A 51 3.13 11.84 -10.71
C ALA A 51 2.35 12.29 -9.45
N LEU A 52 3.05 12.86 -8.47
CA LEU A 52 2.44 13.39 -7.25
C LEU A 52 1.75 14.75 -7.47
N ALA A 53 2.34 15.63 -8.30
CA ALA A 53 1.85 17.00 -8.47
C ALA A 53 0.70 17.13 -9.48
N THR A 54 0.72 16.35 -10.56
CA THR A 54 -0.20 16.56 -11.70
C THR A 54 -1.22 15.46 -11.89
N LYS A 55 -1.15 14.36 -11.12
CA LYS A 55 -1.89 13.11 -11.34
C LYS A 55 -1.68 12.49 -12.74
N SER A 56 -0.66 12.94 -13.48
CA SER A 56 -0.32 12.40 -14.80
C SER A 56 0.13 10.95 -14.69
N SER A 57 -0.29 10.12 -15.65
CA SER A 57 0.10 8.73 -15.70
C SER A 57 1.58 8.59 -16.08
N THR A 58 2.20 7.47 -15.69
CA THR A 58 3.55 7.15 -16.17
C THR A 58 3.58 6.96 -17.70
N TYR A 59 2.43 6.59 -18.29
CA TYR A 59 2.28 6.45 -19.73
C TYR A 59 2.40 7.79 -20.44
N ASP A 60 1.66 8.82 -20.00
CA ASP A 60 1.71 10.15 -20.61
C ASP A 60 3.10 10.78 -20.48
N PHE A 61 3.71 10.64 -19.31
CA PHE A 61 5.10 11.08 -19.12
C PHE A 61 6.05 10.35 -20.07
N TYR A 62 5.88 9.05 -20.27
CA TYR A 62 6.70 8.28 -21.20
C TYR A 62 6.46 8.70 -22.66
N ARG A 63 5.22 9.02 -23.06
CA ARG A 63 4.90 9.60 -24.37
C ARG A 63 5.61 10.93 -24.59
N CYS A 64 5.68 11.79 -23.58
CA CYS A 64 6.49 13.01 -23.63
C CYS A 64 7.97 12.69 -23.88
N LEU A 65 8.53 11.64 -23.27
CA LEU A 65 9.91 11.23 -23.56
C LEU A 65 10.10 10.77 -25.00
N GLU A 66 9.12 10.05 -25.57
CA GLU A 66 9.14 9.65 -26.98
C GLU A 66 9.13 10.88 -27.89
N TRP A 67 8.23 11.84 -27.67
CA TRP A 67 8.17 13.08 -28.45
C TRP A 67 9.40 13.96 -28.31
N LEU A 68 9.99 14.04 -27.11
CA LEU A 68 11.27 14.71 -26.88
C LEU A 68 12.46 14.03 -27.58
N THR A 69 12.28 12.80 -28.07
CA THR A 69 13.30 12.05 -28.81
C THR A 69 13.08 12.16 -30.30
N ASP A 70 11.86 11.91 -30.74
CA ASP A 70 11.41 12.05 -32.11
C ASP A 70 9.93 12.41 -32.14
N ASN A 71 9.63 13.69 -32.40
CA ASN A 71 8.27 14.17 -32.56
C ASN A 71 7.73 13.99 -33.98
N THR A 72 8.55 13.51 -34.92
CA THR A 72 8.13 13.30 -36.32
C THR A 72 7.51 11.93 -36.55
N GLY A 73 7.79 10.96 -35.67
CA GLY A 73 7.33 9.58 -35.79
C GLY A 73 8.05 8.78 -36.89
N VAL A 74 9.08 9.36 -37.51
CA VAL A 74 9.79 8.75 -38.64
C VAL A 74 10.69 7.59 -38.18
N LYS A 75 11.21 7.65 -36.95
CA LYS A 75 12.06 6.60 -36.38
C LYS A 75 11.39 5.98 -35.15
N PRO A 76 10.58 4.92 -35.33
CA PRO A 76 9.92 4.28 -34.19
C PRO A 76 10.95 3.70 -33.22
N LEU A 77 10.92 4.17 -31.98
CA LEU A 77 11.76 3.66 -30.91
C LEU A 77 11.14 2.39 -30.33
N ALA A 78 11.96 1.37 -30.09
CA ALA A 78 11.51 0.20 -29.35
C ALA A 78 11.09 0.61 -27.94
N SER A 79 9.86 0.29 -27.55
CA SER A 79 9.31 0.74 -26.27
C SER A 79 10.18 0.31 -25.08
N ARG A 80 10.39 1.26 -24.15
CA ARG A 80 11.04 1.05 -22.85
C ARG A 80 10.08 1.33 -21.69
N TYR A 81 8.78 1.44 -21.97
CA TYR A 81 7.75 1.76 -20.99
C TYR A 81 7.73 0.79 -19.81
N ARG A 82 7.68 -0.54 -20.07
CA ARG A 82 7.67 -1.56 -19.02
C ARG A 82 8.92 -1.51 -18.14
N ALA A 83 10.08 -1.23 -18.73
CA ALA A 83 11.33 -1.07 -18.00
C ALA A 83 11.29 0.19 -17.11
N LEU A 84 10.75 1.30 -17.62
CA LEU A 84 10.54 2.51 -16.83
C LEU A 84 9.56 2.28 -15.67
N CYS A 85 8.45 1.58 -15.89
CA CYS A 85 7.51 1.21 -14.84
C CYS A 85 8.19 0.42 -13.71
N ARG A 86 9.03 -0.57 -14.05
CA ARG A 86 9.79 -1.32 -13.04
C ARG A 86 10.74 -0.41 -12.26
N MET A 87 11.53 0.41 -12.96
CA MET A 87 12.49 1.31 -12.33
C MET A 87 11.81 2.35 -11.43
N VAL A 88 10.67 2.93 -11.83
CA VAL A 88 9.96 3.91 -11.01
C VAL A 88 9.31 3.25 -9.78
N LEU A 89 8.80 2.02 -9.90
CA LEU A 89 8.31 1.25 -8.75
C LEU A 89 9.42 1.02 -7.72
N GLN A 90 10.57 0.51 -8.16
CA GLN A 90 11.74 0.29 -7.29
C GLN A 90 12.27 1.61 -6.72
N TRP A 91 12.29 2.68 -7.52
CA TRP A 91 12.69 4.01 -7.07
C TRP A 91 11.81 4.51 -5.93
N ARG A 92 10.47 4.43 -6.09
CA ARG A 92 9.51 4.84 -5.05
C ARG A 92 9.70 4.03 -3.78
N HIS A 93 9.89 2.72 -3.89
CA HIS A 93 10.18 1.84 -2.75
C HIS A 93 11.47 2.26 -2.03
N LEU A 94 12.54 2.55 -2.76
CA LEU A 94 13.79 3.06 -2.17
C LEU A 94 13.61 4.42 -1.50
N GLN A 95 12.80 5.32 -2.06
CA GLN A 95 12.49 6.59 -1.41
C GLN A 95 11.73 6.38 -0.10
N MET A 96 10.75 5.46 -0.07
CA MET A 96 10.02 5.11 1.14
C MET A 96 10.97 4.58 2.23
N LEU A 97 11.90 3.68 1.89
CA LEU A 97 12.91 3.18 2.84
C LEU A 97 13.83 4.30 3.36
N LYS A 98 14.27 5.20 2.48
CA LYS A 98 15.12 6.35 2.87
C LYS A 98 14.39 7.33 3.78
N TRP A 99 13.15 7.68 3.44
CA TRP A 99 12.33 8.60 4.25
C TRP A 99 11.92 7.98 5.57
N GLY A 100 11.73 6.66 5.62
CA GLY A 100 11.50 5.92 6.86
C GLY A 100 12.76 5.74 7.73
N GLY A 101 13.93 6.18 7.29
CA GLY A 101 15.18 6.09 8.06
C GLY A 101 15.81 4.69 8.12
N ILE A 102 15.25 3.69 7.42
CA ILE A 102 15.66 2.28 7.49
C ILE A 102 17.16 2.03 7.27
N PRO A 103 17.87 2.74 6.37
CA PRO A 103 19.31 2.55 6.21
C PRO A 103 20.15 2.84 7.47
N HIS A 104 19.58 3.54 8.46
CA HIS A 104 20.24 3.87 9.73
C HIS A 104 19.84 2.93 10.88
N ASP A 105 18.85 2.05 10.68
CA ASP A 105 18.43 1.09 11.70
C ASP A 105 19.45 -0.07 11.78
N ILE A 106 19.77 -0.51 13.00
CA ILE A 106 20.76 -1.58 13.27
C ILE A 106 20.43 -2.89 12.51
N GLY A 107 19.14 -3.23 12.41
CA GLY A 107 18.66 -4.42 11.69
C GLY A 107 18.38 -4.19 10.19
N GLY A 108 18.52 -2.95 9.71
CA GLY A 108 18.29 -2.56 8.33
C GLY A 108 16.94 -3.02 7.77
N ILE A 109 16.94 -3.41 6.48
CA ILE A 109 15.72 -3.81 5.76
C ILE A 109 15.10 -5.10 6.32
N SER A 110 15.92 -5.99 6.89
CA SER A 110 15.46 -7.29 7.39
C SER A 110 14.67 -7.20 8.70
N ALA A 111 14.78 -6.08 9.43
CA ALA A 111 14.13 -5.86 10.72
C ALA A 111 13.01 -4.81 10.64
N ILE A 112 12.46 -4.55 9.45
CA ILE A 112 11.34 -3.61 9.31
C ILE A 112 10.08 -4.25 9.91
N GLU A 113 9.61 -3.68 11.00
CA GLU A 113 8.35 -4.09 11.62
C GLU A 113 7.13 -3.77 10.74
N PRO A 114 6.05 -4.57 10.84
CA PRO A 114 4.81 -4.29 10.12
C PRO A 114 4.28 -2.87 10.38
N GLY A 115 3.86 -2.19 9.32
CA GLY A 115 3.32 -0.82 9.37
C GLY A 115 4.33 0.29 9.64
N ARG A 116 5.62 -0.03 9.86
CA ARG A 116 6.65 0.94 10.26
C ARG A 116 6.83 2.12 9.30
N LEU A 117 6.67 1.90 8.00
CA LEU A 117 6.85 2.89 6.94
C LEU A 117 5.58 3.70 6.62
N ALA A 118 4.46 3.42 7.29
CA ALA A 118 3.25 4.21 7.11
C ALA A 118 3.42 5.61 7.70
N VAL A 119 2.99 6.64 6.97
CA VAL A 119 2.95 8.00 7.51
C VAL A 119 1.78 8.08 8.48
N ARG A 120 2.10 8.28 9.76
CA ARG A 120 1.09 8.41 10.81
C ARG A 120 0.30 9.71 10.63
N CYS A 121 -1.02 9.62 10.80
CA CYS A 121 -1.90 10.78 10.73
C CYS A 121 -1.59 11.75 11.87
N PRO A 122 -1.20 13.02 11.64
CA PRO A 122 -0.87 13.97 12.71
C PRO A 122 -2.10 14.40 13.53
N SER A 123 -3.31 14.25 12.98
CA SER A 123 -4.58 14.56 13.66
C SER A 123 -5.08 13.43 14.58
N CYS A 124 -4.42 12.27 14.56
CA CYS A 124 -4.71 11.18 15.49
C CYS A 124 -3.98 11.42 16.82
N PRO A 125 -4.59 10.98 17.94
CA PRO A 125 -3.99 11.11 19.27
C PRO A 125 -2.89 10.05 19.48
N TYR A 126 -1.70 10.47 19.89
CA TYR A 126 -0.57 9.61 20.23
C TYR A 126 0.01 10.01 21.60
N PRO A 127 -0.07 9.11 22.60
CA PRO A 127 0.59 9.29 23.88
C PRO A 127 2.09 9.57 23.70
N GLY A 128 2.61 10.56 24.44
CA GLY A 128 4.02 10.95 24.39
C GLY A 128 4.47 11.71 23.14
N ILE A 129 3.57 11.98 22.18
CA ILE A 129 3.89 12.80 20.98
C ILE A 129 3.04 14.08 20.96
N ASN A 130 1.71 13.94 20.90
CA ASN A 130 0.78 15.06 20.74
C ASN A 130 -0.39 15.03 21.74
N LEU A 131 -0.32 14.15 22.75
CA LEU A 131 -1.23 14.17 23.90
C LEU A 131 -0.52 14.75 25.14
N HIS A 132 -1.27 15.51 25.94
CA HIS A 132 -0.79 16.00 27.22
C HIS A 132 -0.69 14.88 28.25
N ASN A 133 0.23 15.01 29.21
CA ASN A 133 0.24 14.15 30.40
C ASN A 133 -1.09 14.31 31.16
N GLY A 134 -1.62 13.24 31.73
CA GLY A 134 -2.92 13.30 32.40
C GLY A 134 -4.12 12.92 31.52
N TRP A 135 -3.90 12.64 30.22
CA TRP A 135 -5.00 12.40 29.27
C TRP A 135 -5.85 11.17 29.61
N GLU A 136 -5.28 10.18 30.30
CA GLU A 136 -5.97 8.95 30.75
C GLU A 136 -6.85 9.18 31.99
N GLN A 137 -6.54 10.21 32.78
CA GLN A 137 -7.17 10.50 34.07
C GLN A 137 -8.33 11.50 33.96
N VAL A 138 -8.69 11.93 32.74
CA VAL A 138 -9.85 12.81 32.56
C VAL A 138 -11.14 12.07 32.91
N SER A 139 -12.13 12.81 33.40
CA SER A 139 -13.46 12.23 33.65
C SER A 139 -14.06 11.67 32.36
N GLU A 140 -14.95 10.70 32.51
CA GLU A 140 -15.62 10.02 31.39
C GLU A 140 -16.25 11.02 30.39
N GLU A 141 -16.85 12.08 30.92
CA GLU A 141 -17.43 13.19 30.16
C GLU A 141 -16.45 13.90 29.22
N PHE A 142 -15.13 13.82 29.47
CA PHE A 142 -14.10 14.47 28.65
C PHE A 142 -13.24 13.49 27.83
N GLN A 143 -13.43 12.17 27.96
CA GLN A 143 -12.65 11.17 27.19
C GLN A 143 -12.80 11.35 25.68
N PHE A 144 -13.94 11.87 25.21
CA PHE A 144 -14.20 12.15 23.80
C PHE A 144 -13.17 13.13 23.17
N LEU A 145 -12.51 13.97 23.97
CA LEU A 145 -11.47 14.88 23.49
C LEU A 145 -10.28 14.14 22.89
N TYR A 146 -9.99 12.93 23.40
CA TYR A 146 -8.83 12.14 22.99
C TYR A 146 -9.22 10.95 22.12
N MET A 147 -10.46 10.86 21.66
CA MET A 147 -10.88 9.73 20.84
C MET A 147 -10.26 9.77 19.44
N VAL A 148 -10.09 8.58 18.87
CA VAL A 148 -9.72 8.43 17.46
C VAL A 148 -10.97 8.10 16.63
N PHE A 149 -10.99 8.61 15.40
CA PHE A 149 -12.05 8.32 14.43
C PHE A 149 -11.52 7.35 13.40
N ILE A 150 -12.11 6.16 13.31
CA ILE A 150 -11.77 5.15 12.30
C ILE A 150 -12.95 5.01 11.35
N CYS A 151 -12.77 5.44 10.11
CA CYS A 151 -13.73 5.26 9.05
C CYS A 151 -13.32 4.06 8.20
N MET A 152 -14.27 3.20 7.87
CA MET A 152 -14.08 2.00 7.07
C MET A 152 -14.88 2.09 5.78
N ASP A 153 -14.27 1.69 4.66
CA ASP A 153 -14.92 1.63 3.36
C ASP A 153 -14.23 0.60 2.44
N ALA A 154 -14.90 0.23 1.35
CA ALA A 154 -14.39 -0.68 0.33
C ALA A 154 -14.35 -0.01 -1.06
N ASN A 155 -13.19 -0.08 -1.69
CA ASN A 155 -12.99 0.37 -3.07
C ASN A 155 -13.06 -0.81 -4.05
N PHE A 156 -14.17 -0.90 -4.80
CA PHE A 156 -14.39 -1.95 -5.81
C PHE A 156 -13.87 -1.59 -7.21
N ARG A 157 -13.19 -0.46 -7.38
CA ARG A 157 -12.53 -0.06 -8.64
C ARG A 157 -11.09 -0.54 -8.72
N LEU A 158 -10.43 -0.73 -7.58
CA LEU A 158 -9.07 -1.29 -7.48
C LEU A 158 -9.08 -2.82 -7.65
N LYS A 159 -9.35 -3.27 -8.87
CA LYS A 159 -9.42 -4.68 -9.22
C LYS A 159 -8.05 -5.23 -9.61
N ASN A 160 -7.76 -6.45 -9.19
CA ASN A 160 -6.57 -7.19 -9.61
C ASN A 160 -6.99 -8.40 -10.46
N GLN A 161 -6.56 -8.43 -11.71
CA GLN A 161 -6.82 -9.56 -12.61
C GLN A 161 -5.91 -10.74 -12.27
N LEU A 162 -6.41 -11.95 -12.48
CA LEU A 162 -5.66 -13.19 -12.25
C LEU A 162 -4.72 -13.50 -13.43
N VAL A 163 -3.70 -12.66 -13.64
CA VAL A 163 -2.79 -12.72 -14.81
C VAL A 163 -1.35 -13.14 -14.50
N SER A 164 -0.91 -13.01 -13.25
CA SER A 164 0.44 -13.37 -12.77
C SER A 164 0.33 -13.97 -11.38
N ASN A 165 1.39 -14.56 -10.83
CA ASN A 165 1.43 -15.11 -9.47
C ASN A 165 2.52 -14.43 -8.62
N TYR A 166 2.48 -14.66 -7.31
CA TYR A 166 3.41 -14.04 -6.36
C TYR A 166 4.86 -14.49 -6.48
N SER A 167 5.14 -15.65 -7.09
CA SER A 167 6.52 -16.08 -7.32
C SER A 167 7.16 -15.34 -8.50
N GLN A 168 6.34 -14.88 -9.47
CA GLN A 168 6.78 -14.10 -10.61
C GLN A 168 6.76 -12.59 -10.35
N ASP A 169 5.80 -12.09 -9.56
CA ASP A 169 5.63 -10.66 -9.25
C ASP A 169 5.38 -10.44 -7.75
N PRO A 170 6.43 -10.59 -6.90
CA PRO A 170 6.30 -10.32 -5.47
C PRO A 170 6.17 -8.82 -5.22
N GLY A 171 5.23 -8.44 -4.35
CA GLY A 171 5.10 -7.05 -3.90
C GLY A 171 6.35 -6.60 -3.12
N GLN A 172 6.75 -5.34 -3.31
CA GLN A 172 7.88 -4.75 -2.60
C GLN A 172 7.41 -4.23 -1.24
N GLY A 173 7.87 -4.86 -0.16
CA GLY A 173 7.55 -4.43 1.20
C GLY A 173 6.10 -4.62 1.62
N ILE A 174 5.49 -5.74 1.22
CA ILE A 174 4.14 -6.12 1.69
C ILE A 174 4.15 -6.17 3.22
N GLY A 175 3.21 -5.47 3.87
CA GLY A 175 3.16 -5.37 5.33
C GLY A 175 3.99 -4.23 5.92
N TRP A 176 4.85 -3.53 5.17
CA TRP A 176 5.73 -2.51 5.77
C TRP A 176 5.07 -1.14 5.96
N ALA A 177 3.96 -0.86 5.28
CA ALA A 177 3.27 0.44 5.35
C ALA A 177 1.75 0.27 5.53
N TYR A 178 0.95 0.60 4.52
CA TYR A 178 -0.51 0.62 4.63
C TYR A 178 -1.18 -0.75 4.39
N MET A 179 -0.58 -1.60 3.56
CA MET A 179 -1.14 -2.94 3.27
C MET A 179 -0.85 -3.92 4.40
N VAL A 180 -1.84 -4.71 4.81
CA VAL A 180 -1.65 -5.83 5.74
C VAL A 180 -0.65 -6.88 5.22
N PRO A 181 0.07 -7.61 6.09
CA PRO A 181 0.88 -8.75 5.68
C PRO A 181 0.03 -9.81 4.97
N ARG A 182 0.38 -10.16 3.72
CA ARG A 182 -0.48 -10.98 2.85
C ARG A 182 -0.80 -12.35 3.42
N LYS A 183 0.21 -13.14 3.80
CA LYS A 183 0.02 -14.55 4.20
C LYS A 183 -0.98 -14.70 5.36
N PRO A 184 -0.75 -14.10 6.55
CA PRO A 184 -1.68 -14.27 7.67
C PRO A 184 -3.07 -13.71 7.37
N TYR A 185 -3.16 -12.65 6.57
CA TYR A 185 -4.45 -12.11 6.14
C TYR A 185 -5.22 -13.07 5.22
N GLU A 186 -4.57 -13.61 4.19
CA GLU A 186 -5.21 -14.54 3.26
C GLU A 186 -5.58 -15.84 3.95
N ASP A 187 -4.72 -16.37 4.83
CA ASP A 187 -5.00 -17.59 5.60
C ASP A 187 -6.23 -17.39 6.50
N TYR A 188 -6.33 -16.23 7.17
CA TYR A 188 -7.51 -15.87 7.97
C TYR A 188 -8.79 -15.78 7.13
N VAL A 189 -8.77 -15.04 6.02
CA VAL A 189 -9.96 -14.86 5.17
C VAL A 189 -10.39 -16.18 4.53
N LEU A 190 -9.44 -17.03 4.14
CA LEU A 190 -9.73 -18.38 3.63
C LEU A 190 -10.34 -19.28 4.71
N GLY A 191 -9.86 -19.20 5.95
CA GLY A 191 -10.46 -19.92 7.08
C GLY A 191 -11.92 -19.55 7.35
N LYS A 192 -12.34 -18.35 6.93
CA LYS A 192 -13.71 -17.83 7.03
C LYS A 192 -14.48 -17.92 5.71
N ALA A 193 -13.98 -18.66 4.72
CA ALA A 193 -14.55 -18.66 3.37
C ALA A 193 -16.03 -19.08 3.34
N ASN A 194 -16.43 -20.02 4.22
CA ASN A 194 -17.78 -20.57 4.30
C ASN A 194 -18.75 -19.75 5.17
N ASP A 195 -18.26 -18.72 5.87
CA ASP A 195 -19.12 -17.91 6.73
C ASP A 195 -20.03 -17.03 5.88
N THR A 196 -21.32 -17.05 6.19
CA THR A 196 -22.32 -16.25 5.49
C THR A 196 -22.50 -14.91 6.16
N ASP A 197 -22.14 -13.84 5.45
CA ASP A 197 -22.45 -12.47 5.86
C ASP A 197 -23.92 -12.18 5.55
N ILE A 198 -24.79 -12.47 6.52
CA ILE A 198 -26.22 -12.17 6.38
C ILE A 198 -26.43 -10.68 6.62
N SER A 199 -26.62 -9.92 5.53
CA SER A 199 -27.08 -8.54 5.65
C SER A 199 -28.61 -8.50 5.77
N THR A 200 -29.13 -7.71 6.70
CA THR A 200 -30.58 -7.44 6.82
C THR A 200 -31.00 -6.16 6.09
N CYS A 201 -30.06 -5.48 5.41
CA CYS A 201 -30.29 -4.19 4.75
C CYS A 201 -30.47 -4.41 3.25
N VAL A 202 -31.70 -4.21 2.76
CA VAL A 202 -32.06 -4.46 1.35
C VAL A 202 -31.22 -3.61 0.39
N SER A 203 -31.01 -2.33 0.71
CA SER A 203 -30.20 -1.42 -0.12
C SER A 203 -28.75 -1.87 -0.21
N PHE A 204 -28.15 -2.29 0.92
CA PHE A 204 -26.77 -2.79 0.94
C PHE A 204 -26.64 -4.14 0.22
N GLN A 205 -27.61 -5.05 0.38
CA GLN A 205 -27.63 -6.29 -0.39
C GLN A 205 -27.63 -6.04 -1.91
N ALA A 206 -28.39 -5.05 -2.38
CA ALA A 206 -28.41 -4.69 -3.80
C ALA A 206 -27.05 -4.17 -4.28
N LEU A 207 -26.39 -3.30 -3.49
CA LEU A 207 -25.03 -2.81 -3.77
C LEU A 207 -24.00 -3.94 -3.78
N SER A 208 -24.01 -4.82 -2.78
CA SER A 208 -23.11 -5.98 -2.69
C SER A 208 -23.29 -6.92 -3.89
N LYS A 209 -24.52 -7.21 -4.32
CA LYS A 209 -24.79 -8.00 -5.53
C LYS A 209 -24.23 -7.33 -6.79
N SER A 210 -24.38 -6.01 -6.92
CA SER A 210 -23.83 -5.25 -8.05
C SER A 210 -22.30 -5.33 -8.10
N ASN A 211 -21.64 -5.09 -6.97
CA ASN A 211 -20.19 -5.09 -6.85
C ASN A 211 -19.58 -6.48 -7.12
N ASN A 212 -20.33 -7.56 -6.83
CA ASN A 212 -19.91 -8.94 -7.04
C ASN A 212 -20.20 -9.51 -8.44
N LYS A 213 -20.98 -8.81 -9.28
CA LYS A 213 -21.48 -9.32 -10.57
C LYS A 213 -20.38 -9.62 -11.60
N PHE A 214 -19.22 -8.96 -11.50
CA PHE A 214 -18.10 -9.11 -12.44
C PHE A 214 -16.80 -9.45 -11.71
N THR A 215 -16.81 -10.57 -10.99
CA THR A 215 -15.65 -11.06 -10.21
C THR A 215 -14.89 -12.22 -10.87
N VAL A 216 -15.46 -12.84 -11.91
CA VAL A 216 -14.80 -13.93 -12.66
C VAL A 216 -13.51 -13.43 -13.31
N GLY A 217 -12.42 -14.18 -13.14
CA GLY A 217 -11.09 -13.83 -13.68
C GLY A 217 -10.31 -12.79 -12.85
N LEU A 218 -10.85 -12.37 -11.70
CA LEU A 218 -10.14 -11.50 -10.76
C LEU A 218 -9.49 -12.33 -9.64
N ARG A 219 -8.28 -11.93 -9.25
CA ARG A 219 -7.68 -12.33 -7.98
C ARG A 219 -8.34 -11.58 -6.82
N TYR A 220 -8.54 -10.27 -7.01
CA TYR A 220 -9.18 -9.40 -6.03
C TYR A 220 -10.19 -8.50 -6.73
N SER A 221 -11.35 -8.39 -6.11
CA SER A 221 -12.50 -7.58 -6.53
C SER A 221 -12.41 -6.10 -6.12
N GLY A 222 -11.51 -5.79 -5.18
CA GLY A 222 -11.33 -4.46 -4.61
C GLY A 222 -10.34 -4.44 -3.45
N SER A 223 -10.37 -3.37 -2.67
CA SER A 223 -9.61 -3.23 -1.43
C SER A 223 -10.47 -2.61 -0.34
N GLY A 224 -10.44 -3.17 0.87
CA GLY A 224 -10.99 -2.55 2.07
C GLY A 224 -9.97 -1.61 2.69
N ILE A 225 -10.43 -0.52 3.30
CA ILE A 225 -9.57 0.49 3.88
C ILE A 225 -10.10 1.02 5.22
N THR A 226 -9.18 1.29 6.14
CA THR A 226 -9.42 2.10 7.34
C THR A 226 -8.66 3.42 7.22
N VAL A 227 -9.36 4.52 7.44
CA VAL A 227 -8.81 5.88 7.39
C VAL A 227 -9.18 6.66 8.64
N CYS A 228 -8.35 7.64 8.98
CA CYS A 228 -8.69 8.61 10.02
C CYS A 228 -9.88 9.45 9.57
N GLY A 229 -10.97 9.45 10.33
CA GLY A 229 -12.16 10.23 9.99
C GLY A 229 -11.96 11.75 10.02
N ARG A 230 -10.86 12.26 10.60
CA ARG A 230 -10.55 13.70 10.65
C ARG A 230 -9.76 14.21 9.44
N SER A 231 -8.90 13.38 8.87
CA SER A 231 -7.93 13.80 7.85
C SER A 231 -7.91 12.91 6.60
N GLU A 232 -8.71 11.84 6.59
CA GLU A 232 -8.77 10.82 5.55
C GLU A 232 -7.44 10.10 5.30
N MET A 233 -6.48 10.25 6.22
CA MET A 233 -5.21 9.54 6.14
C MET A 233 -5.39 8.07 6.49
N ILE A 234 -4.81 7.21 5.66
CA ILE A 234 -4.86 5.76 5.80
C ILE A 234 -4.08 5.33 7.05
N PHE A 235 -4.67 4.44 7.86
CA PHE A 235 -3.96 3.89 9.01
C PHE A 235 -2.83 2.94 8.59
N PRO A 236 -1.76 2.81 9.39
CA PRO A 236 -0.79 1.74 9.20
C PRO A 236 -1.48 0.37 9.20
N LEU A 237 -1.11 -0.51 8.26
CA LEU A 237 -1.79 -1.80 8.03
C LEU A 237 -3.31 -1.70 7.81
N GLY A 238 -3.83 -0.53 7.49
CA GLY A 238 -5.25 -0.26 7.30
C GLY A 238 -5.81 -0.62 5.92
N VAL A 239 -5.09 -1.37 5.08
CA VAL A 239 -5.56 -1.74 3.74
C VAL A 239 -5.44 -3.24 3.52
N GLY A 240 -6.50 -3.87 3.02
CA GLY A 240 -6.52 -5.29 2.67
C GLY A 240 -7.24 -5.54 1.34
N ASN A 241 -6.80 -6.57 0.62
CA ASN A 241 -7.43 -6.97 -0.64
C ASN A 241 -8.74 -7.74 -0.41
N LEU A 242 -9.75 -7.44 -1.22
CA LEU A 242 -11.05 -8.09 -1.17
C LEU A 242 -11.12 -9.23 -2.20
N GLN A 243 -11.12 -10.48 -1.76
CA GLN A 243 -11.15 -11.65 -2.65
C GLN A 243 -12.46 -11.72 -3.44
N LYS A 244 -13.60 -11.52 -2.76
CA LYS A 244 -14.92 -11.56 -3.38
C LYS A 244 -15.89 -10.61 -2.69
N GLY A 245 -15.82 -9.35 -3.10
CA GLY A 245 -16.54 -8.27 -2.46
C GLY A 245 -16.04 -8.02 -1.05
N GLU A 246 -16.71 -7.09 -0.40
CA GLU A 246 -16.51 -6.81 1.00
C GLU A 246 -17.20 -7.88 1.86
N ARG A 247 -16.46 -8.40 2.83
CA ARG A 247 -16.91 -9.40 3.81
C ARG A 247 -16.53 -8.97 5.21
N TYR A 248 -17.23 -9.49 6.21
CA TYR A 248 -16.88 -9.22 7.60
C TYR A 248 -15.47 -9.67 7.93
N SER A 249 -15.03 -10.84 7.47
CA SER A 249 -13.63 -11.28 7.68
C SER A 249 -12.61 -10.33 7.04
N ASN A 250 -12.89 -9.76 5.87
CA ASN A 250 -11.97 -8.78 5.28
C ASN A 250 -11.86 -7.54 6.17
N MET A 251 -12.99 -6.96 6.57
CA MET A 251 -13.02 -5.70 7.32
C MET A 251 -12.59 -5.87 8.77
N ASP A 252 -12.93 -6.98 9.42
CA ASP A 252 -12.48 -7.35 10.77
C ASP A 252 -10.96 -7.35 10.86
N TYR A 253 -10.28 -8.05 9.94
CA TYR A 253 -8.82 -8.13 9.99
C TYR A 253 -8.16 -6.78 9.70
N ILE A 254 -8.68 -6.02 8.74
CA ILE A 254 -8.17 -4.68 8.40
C ILE A 254 -8.36 -3.72 9.58
N PHE A 255 -9.52 -3.76 10.22
CA PHE A 255 -9.84 -2.95 11.40
C PHE A 255 -8.99 -3.33 12.60
N GLY A 256 -8.90 -4.62 12.95
CA GLY A 256 -8.04 -5.12 14.02
C GLY A 256 -6.57 -4.80 13.80
N SER A 257 -6.08 -4.88 12.56
CA SER A 257 -4.70 -4.50 12.21
C SER A 257 -4.45 -3.00 12.42
N ALA A 258 -5.42 -2.13 12.09
CA ALA A 258 -5.32 -0.70 12.31
C ALA A 258 -5.43 -0.31 13.80
N LEU A 259 -6.23 -1.05 14.58
CA LEU A 259 -6.35 -0.88 16.03
C LEU A 259 -5.02 -1.04 16.77
N GLN A 260 -4.09 -1.87 16.27
CA GLN A 260 -2.75 -2.03 16.84
C GLN A 260 -1.91 -0.72 16.82
N PHE A 261 -2.37 0.29 16.06
CA PHE A 261 -1.74 1.62 15.99
C PHE A 261 -2.57 2.71 16.69
N VAL A 262 -3.59 2.31 17.45
CA VAL A 262 -4.43 3.18 18.25
C VAL A 262 -4.08 2.98 19.71
N PHE A 263 -3.71 4.07 20.38
CA PHE A 263 -3.17 4.04 21.74
C PHE A 263 -4.06 4.81 22.73
N VAL A 264 -5.36 4.89 22.44
CA VAL A 264 -6.36 5.58 23.26
C VAL A 264 -7.55 4.66 23.50
N SER A 265 -8.23 4.85 24.63
CA SER A 265 -9.32 3.97 25.07
C SER A 265 -10.61 4.14 24.26
N THR A 266 -10.84 5.32 23.67
CA THR A 266 -12.09 5.64 22.98
C THR A 266 -11.89 5.68 21.47
N VAL A 267 -12.61 4.79 20.77
CA VAL A 267 -12.59 4.70 19.31
C VAL A 267 -14.01 4.93 18.79
N LEU A 268 -14.21 6.00 18.00
CA LEU A 268 -15.42 6.15 17.21
C LEU A 268 -15.20 5.49 15.86
N ILE A 269 -16.09 4.56 15.52
CA ILE A 269 -16.04 3.83 14.26
C ILE A 269 -17.15 4.37 13.35
N SER A 270 -16.83 4.62 12.09
CA SER A 270 -17.80 4.93 11.04
C SER A 270 -17.72 3.88 9.94
N TYR A 271 -18.88 3.34 9.56
CA TYR A 271 -18.98 2.26 8.57
C TYR A 271 -20.40 2.23 7.98
N ASP A 272 -20.54 1.92 6.70
CA ASP A 272 -21.82 1.94 5.98
C ASP A 272 -22.82 0.87 6.49
N ILE A 273 -22.31 -0.24 7.03
CA ILE A 273 -23.11 -1.31 7.66
C ILE A 273 -22.83 -1.46 9.16
N MET A 274 -22.47 -0.35 9.84
CA MET A 274 -22.18 -0.33 11.27
C MET A 274 -23.24 -1.05 12.12
N CYS A 275 -24.52 -0.81 11.82
CA CYS A 275 -25.66 -1.38 12.55
C CYS A 275 -25.74 -2.91 12.48
N GLN A 276 -25.08 -3.56 11.52
CA GLN A 276 -25.03 -5.02 11.38
C GLN A 276 -23.69 -5.58 11.85
N TRP A 277 -22.61 -4.93 11.42
CA TRP A 277 -21.25 -5.38 11.69
C TRP A 277 -20.89 -5.29 13.18
N PHE A 278 -21.26 -4.19 13.85
CA PHE A 278 -20.87 -3.91 15.24
C PHE A 278 -21.56 -4.83 16.26
N VAL A 279 -22.81 -5.24 15.99
CA VAL A 279 -23.64 -6.04 16.91
C VAL A 279 -22.94 -7.33 17.35
N ASN A 280 -22.18 -7.95 16.44
CA ASN A 280 -21.45 -9.18 16.72
C ASN A 280 -19.92 -8.99 16.72
N LEU A 281 -19.43 -7.74 16.73
CA LEU A 281 -18.00 -7.45 16.66
C LEU A 281 -17.23 -8.14 17.80
N PHE A 282 -17.63 -7.92 19.05
CA PHE A 282 -16.95 -8.50 20.21
C PHE A 282 -16.92 -10.03 20.19
N LYS A 283 -18.01 -10.68 19.74
CA LYS A 283 -18.04 -12.13 19.57
C LYS A 283 -17.01 -12.61 18.53
N ARG A 284 -16.84 -11.87 17.43
CA ARG A 284 -15.83 -12.16 16.40
C ARG A 284 -14.42 -11.87 16.91
N ILE A 285 -14.23 -10.81 17.70
CA ILE A 285 -12.95 -10.52 18.36
C ILE A 285 -12.52 -11.72 19.22
N ASP A 286 -13.41 -12.22 20.07
CA ASP A 286 -13.06 -13.30 21.00
C ASP A 286 -12.83 -14.64 20.28
N LYS A 287 -13.73 -15.00 19.36
CA LYS A 287 -13.79 -16.33 18.75
C LYS A 287 -12.93 -16.46 17.49
N ASP A 288 -12.90 -15.42 16.67
CA ASP A 288 -12.46 -15.51 15.29
C ASP A 288 -11.14 -14.80 15.04
N TRP A 289 -10.89 -13.65 15.69
CA TRP A 289 -9.71 -12.84 15.40
C TRP A 289 -8.42 -13.54 15.86
N PRO A 290 -7.35 -13.51 15.04
CA PRO A 290 -6.01 -13.88 15.49
C PRO A 290 -5.53 -12.99 16.65
N ASP A 291 -4.75 -13.55 17.56
CA ASP A 291 -4.32 -12.85 18.78
C ASP A 291 -3.52 -11.57 18.49
N HIS A 292 -2.74 -11.54 17.39
CA HIS A 292 -1.92 -10.38 17.03
C HIS A 292 -2.70 -9.17 16.49
N ILE A 293 -4.02 -9.27 16.31
CA ILE A 293 -4.88 -8.14 15.91
C ILE A 293 -5.98 -7.82 16.93
N LYS A 294 -6.02 -8.53 18.07
CA LYS A 294 -6.99 -8.23 19.14
C LYS A 294 -6.61 -6.93 19.86
N PRO A 295 -7.59 -6.13 20.30
CA PRO A 295 -7.36 -4.92 21.10
C PRO A 295 -6.88 -5.21 22.51
#